data_AF-E0S4K6-F1
#
_entry.id   AF-E0S4K6-F1
#
_cell.length_a   1.000
_cell.length_b   1.000
_cell.length_c   1.000
_cell.angle_alpha   90.00
_cell.angle_beta   90.00
_cell.angle_gamma   90.00
#
_symmetry.space_group_name_H-M   'P 1'
#
loop_
_entity.id
_entity.type
_entity.pdbx_description
1 polymer ?
#
loop_
_entity_poly.entity_id
_entity_poly.type
_entity_poly.pdbx_seq_one_letter_code
_entity_poly.pdbx_strand_id
1 'polypeptide(L)'
;MPKCLDHLGTEYGSKKERARAYGLGNTTVDERLSAGWSLEEALTTPSNHGNKRRVGCKDHRGKSYPSFRAMARAYGLEKSTLKERLDRGWSLKDALITPPDKTRITFDEEKAKENGISKSTYKSRLRRGWDEDAALSIKVGDAPYEALKEGEYCTDHLGKVYRSYKKRAEAYGQKVDVVWHRLEYGWCLEKALTVKDGRRVFCTDHKENKYKSITEMCDTYGIKRDVYIKRIESGYTQEEALLIPTGKEFLCKHHGKAFEMDGIMYYYCECPICKEEHVFTEAEMRSHTLMHVKNKEVRL
;
A
#
# COMPACT_ATOMS: atom_id res chain seq x y z
N MET A 1 27.94 5.78 -46.12
CA MET A 1 26.93 5.50 -45.08
C MET A 1 26.13 4.28 -45.52
N PRO A 2 25.84 3.31 -44.64
CA PRO A 2 25.04 2.15 -45.02
C PRO A 2 23.64 2.59 -45.45
N LYS A 3 23.21 2.14 -46.64
CA LYS A 3 21.91 2.49 -47.23
C LYS A 3 20.77 1.91 -46.40
N CYS A 4 19.73 2.69 -46.13
CA CYS A 4 18.57 2.22 -45.38
C CYS A 4 17.51 1.69 -46.36
N LEU A 5 17.64 0.41 -46.73
CA LEU A 5 16.74 -0.27 -47.66
C LEU A 5 15.54 -0.89 -46.94
N ASP A 6 14.37 -0.97 -47.58
CA ASP A 6 13.30 -1.88 -47.14
C ASP A 6 13.51 -3.31 -47.69
N HIS A 7 12.53 -4.19 -47.47
CA HIS A 7 12.55 -5.59 -47.94
C HIS A 7 12.35 -5.71 -49.47
N LEU A 8 11.97 -4.64 -50.16
CA LEU A 8 11.79 -4.57 -51.61
C LEU A 8 12.98 -3.90 -52.31
N GLY A 9 13.96 -3.39 -51.56
CA GLY A 9 15.13 -2.70 -52.08
C GLY A 9 14.94 -1.19 -52.28
N THR A 10 13.86 -0.59 -51.77
CA THR A 10 13.65 0.87 -51.83
C THR A 10 14.57 1.56 -50.83
N GLU A 11 15.28 2.60 -51.27
CA GLU A 11 16.21 3.37 -50.44
C GLU A 11 15.54 4.54 -49.73
N TYR A 12 15.78 4.67 -48.43
CA TYR A 12 15.31 5.77 -47.59
C TYR A 12 16.50 6.51 -46.98
N GLY A 13 16.34 7.81 -46.73
CA GLY A 13 17.36 8.65 -46.10
C GLY A 13 17.59 8.32 -44.62
N SER A 14 16.66 7.62 -43.97
CA SER A 14 16.85 7.13 -42.59
C SER A 14 15.91 5.96 -42.24
N LYS A 15 16.26 5.21 -41.17
CA LYS A 15 15.37 4.18 -40.60
C LYS A 15 14.01 4.72 -40.20
N LYS A 16 13.97 5.97 -39.72
CA LYS A 16 12.74 6.66 -39.32
C LYS A 16 11.85 6.97 -40.51
N GLU A 17 12.45 7.38 -41.62
CA GLU A 17 11.74 7.63 -42.88
C GLU A 17 11.18 6.33 -43.45
N ARG A 18 12.00 5.27 -43.49
CA ARG A 18 11.56 3.92 -43.86
C ARG A 18 10.38 3.45 -43.01
N ALA A 19 10.47 3.53 -41.68
CA ALA A 19 9.39 3.10 -40.78
C ALA A 19 8.08 3.89 -41.03
N ARG A 20 8.19 5.21 -41.28
CA ARG A 20 7.03 6.07 -41.56
C ARG A 20 6.35 5.75 -42.88
N ALA A 21 7.10 5.35 -43.91
CA ALA A 21 6.54 4.93 -45.19
C ALA A 21 5.55 3.76 -45.04
N TYR A 22 5.74 2.92 -44.02
CA TYR A 22 4.85 1.81 -43.66
C TYR A 22 3.89 2.13 -42.50
N GLY A 23 3.74 3.41 -42.11
CA GLY A 23 2.82 3.82 -41.04
C GLY A 23 3.24 3.42 -39.62
N LEU A 24 4.52 3.10 -39.41
CA LEU A 24 5.06 2.65 -38.13
C LEU A 24 6.00 3.68 -37.48
N GLY A 25 6.14 3.58 -36.15
CA GLY A 25 7.19 4.29 -35.41
C GLY A 25 8.54 3.58 -35.55
N ASN A 26 9.64 4.33 -35.67
CA ASN A 26 10.99 3.76 -35.75
C ASN A 26 11.29 2.79 -34.60
N THR A 27 10.92 3.15 -33.38
CA THR A 27 11.10 2.31 -32.18
C THR A 27 10.40 0.97 -32.31
N THR A 28 9.18 0.93 -32.88
CA THR A 28 8.43 -0.30 -33.10
C THR A 28 9.13 -1.24 -34.09
N VAL A 29 9.72 -0.69 -35.15
CA VAL A 29 10.46 -1.49 -36.13
C VAL A 29 11.76 -2.02 -35.51
N ASP A 30 12.50 -1.19 -34.78
CA ASP A 30 13.74 -1.61 -34.11
C ASP A 30 13.47 -2.69 -33.05
N GLU A 31 12.42 -2.55 -32.22
CA GLU A 31 12.01 -3.57 -31.24
C GLU A 31 11.69 -4.92 -31.90
N ARG A 32 10.97 -4.90 -33.04
CA ARG A 32 10.65 -6.12 -33.80
C ARG A 32 11.90 -6.79 -34.35
N LEU A 33 12.81 -6.02 -34.95
CA LEU A 33 14.09 -6.54 -35.44
C LEU A 33 14.94 -7.12 -34.30
N SER A 34 14.99 -6.46 -33.14
CA SER A 34 15.67 -6.99 -31.94
C SER A 34 15.00 -8.25 -31.38
N ALA A 35 13.68 -8.40 -31.58
CA ALA A 35 12.94 -9.61 -31.25
C ALA A 35 13.07 -10.72 -32.32
N GLY A 36 13.95 -10.54 -33.32
CA GLY A 36 14.26 -11.55 -34.33
C GLY A 36 13.32 -11.57 -35.53
N TRP A 37 12.44 -10.56 -35.69
CA TRP A 37 11.56 -10.48 -36.85
C TRP A 37 12.35 -10.18 -38.11
N SER A 38 11.89 -10.68 -39.25
CA SER A 38 12.42 -10.25 -40.54
C SER A 38 12.12 -8.77 -40.79
N LEU A 39 12.91 -8.12 -41.66
CA LEU A 39 12.68 -6.71 -42.02
C LEU A 39 11.31 -6.50 -42.68
N GLU A 40 10.87 -7.48 -43.47
CA GLU A 40 9.54 -7.49 -44.08
C GLU A 40 8.46 -7.50 -43.01
N GLU A 41 8.44 -8.52 -42.13
CA GLU A 41 7.44 -8.63 -41.06
C GLU A 41 7.47 -7.41 -40.13
N ALA A 42 8.66 -6.87 -39.85
CA ALA A 42 8.83 -5.71 -38.99
C ALA A 42 8.20 -4.44 -39.58
N LEU A 43 8.20 -4.30 -40.91
CA LEU A 43 7.66 -3.15 -41.64
C LEU A 43 6.19 -3.32 -42.03
N THR A 44 5.74 -4.53 -42.39
CA THR A 44 4.40 -4.75 -42.94
C THR A 44 3.36 -5.11 -41.88
N THR A 45 3.77 -5.59 -40.71
CA THR A 45 2.82 -5.95 -39.65
C THR A 45 2.25 -4.70 -38.96
N PRO A 46 0.92 -4.48 -38.95
CA PRO A 46 0.32 -3.32 -38.29
C PRO A 46 0.60 -3.32 -36.78
N SER A 47 0.90 -2.15 -36.21
CA SER A 47 1.10 -2.01 -34.77
C SER A 47 -0.22 -1.65 -34.09
N ASN A 48 -0.79 -2.60 -33.33
CA ASN A 48 -2.00 -2.40 -32.52
C ASN A 48 -1.79 -1.45 -31.31
N HIS A 49 -0.70 -0.69 -31.26
CA HIS A 49 -0.42 0.27 -30.19
C HIS A 49 -1.28 1.54 -30.24
N GLY A 50 -2.02 1.76 -31.32
CA GLY A 50 -3.01 2.83 -31.45
C GLY A 50 -4.33 2.48 -30.78
N ASN A 51 -4.39 2.57 -29.45
CA ASN A 51 -5.56 2.52 -28.55
C ASN A 51 -5.45 1.45 -27.46
N LYS A 52 -4.45 1.55 -26.59
CA LYS A 52 -4.71 1.17 -25.19
C LYS A 52 -5.82 2.12 -24.72
N ARG A 53 -7.07 1.63 -24.68
CA ARG A 53 -8.21 2.34 -24.08
C ARG A 53 -7.69 2.98 -22.80
N ARG A 54 -7.68 4.32 -22.73
CA ARG A 54 -7.26 5.02 -21.51
C ARG A 54 -8.16 4.47 -20.42
N VAL A 55 -7.60 3.69 -19.50
CA VAL A 55 -8.35 3.15 -18.37
C VAL A 55 -8.85 4.37 -17.61
N GLY A 56 -10.15 4.64 -17.73
CA GLY A 56 -10.77 5.75 -17.06
C GLY A 56 -10.58 5.57 -15.55
N CYS A 57 -10.29 6.66 -14.85
CA CYS A 57 -10.21 6.65 -13.40
C CYS A 57 -11.51 7.25 -12.82
N LYS A 58 -11.89 6.80 -11.63
CA LYS A 58 -13.04 7.36 -10.90
C LYS A 58 -12.56 8.19 -9.72
N ASP A 59 -13.26 9.27 -9.42
CA ASP A 59 -13.06 9.99 -8.16
C ASP A 59 -13.74 9.28 -6.98
N HIS A 60 -13.59 9.85 -5.78
CA HIS A 60 -14.19 9.36 -4.55
C HIS A 60 -15.73 9.36 -4.53
N ARG A 61 -16.38 9.98 -5.53
CA ARG A 61 -17.84 9.99 -5.71
C ARG A 61 -18.30 9.07 -6.84
N GLY A 62 -17.37 8.29 -7.43
CA GLY A 62 -17.65 7.37 -8.53
C GLY A 62 -17.75 8.03 -9.91
N LYS A 63 -17.49 9.34 -10.04
CA LYS A 63 -17.52 10.03 -11.34
C LYS A 63 -16.29 9.66 -12.15
N SER A 64 -16.50 9.30 -13.41
CA SER A 64 -15.46 8.77 -14.29
C SER A 64 -14.76 9.87 -15.09
N TYR A 65 -13.44 9.75 -15.24
CA TYR A 65 -12.59 10.67 -16.00
C TYR A 65 -11.74 9.89 -17.00
N PRO A 66 -11.46 10.48 -18.18
CA PRO A 66 -10.70 9.80 -19.25
C PRO A 66 -9.22 9.62 -18.92
N SER A 67 -8.71 10.27 -17.87
CA SER A 67 -7.37 10.04 -17.34
C SER A 67 -7.21 10.64 -15.95
N PHE A 68 -6.20 10.18 -15.23
CA PHE A 68 -5.80 10.73 -13.93
C PHE A 68 -5.48 12.24 -13.99
N ARG A 69 -4.94 12.73 -15.12
CA ARG A 69 -4.68 14.15 -15.35
C ARG A 69 -5.98 14.95 -15.52
N ALA A 70 -6.98 14.37 -16.19
CA ALA A 70 -8.29 14.99 -16.35
C ALA A 70 -9.02 15.09 -14.99
N MET A 71 -8.93 14.04 -14.17
CA MET A 71 -9.46 14.05 -12.81
C MET A 71 -8.79 15.12 -11.95
N ALA A 72 -7.45 15.18 -11.89
CA ALA A 72 -6.74 16.21 -11.13
C ALA A 72 -7.16 17.64 -11.52
N ARG A 73 -7.26 17.91 -12.83
CA ARG A 73 -7.67 19.22 -13.35
C ARG A 73 -9.09 19.59 -12.98
N ALA A 74 -10.02 18.63 -12.95
CA ALA A 74 -11.40 18.88 -12.54
C ALA A 74 -11.51 19.37 -11.08
N TYR A 75 -10.51 19.06 -10.26
CA TYR A 75 -10.39 19.51 -8.87
C TYR A 75 -9.40 20.68 -8.69
N GLY A 76 -8.96 21.32 -9.78
CA GLY A 76 -8.03 22.45 -9.71
C GLY A 76 -6.59 22.07 -9.30
N LEU A 77 -6.22 20.79 -9.42
CA LEU A 77 -4.91 20.27 -9.06
C LEU A 77 -4.05 19.99 -10.29
N GLU A 78 -2.73 20.09 -10.11
CA GLU A 78 -1.80 19.47 -11.03
C GLU A 78 -1.72 17.96 -10.80
N LYS A 79 -1.43 17.21 -11.89
CA LYS A 79 -1.24 15.75 -11.83
C LYS A 79 -0.14 15.37 -10.82
N SER A 80 0.93 16.15 -10.78
CA SER A 80 2.07 15.99 -9.86
C SER A 80 1.61 16.10 -8.40
N THR A 81 0.85 17.14 -8.06
CA THR A 81 0.32 17.37 -6.70
C THR A 81 -0.59 16.23 -6.25
N LEU A 82 -1.52 15.81 -7.11
CA LEU A 82 -2.41 14.70 -6.77
C LEU A 82 -1.63 13.40 -6.57
N LYS A 83 -0.66 13.11 -7.45
CA LYS A 83 0.20 11.93 -7.34
C LYS A 83 1.02 11.94 -6.05
N GLU A 84 1.67 13.05 -5.75
CA GLU A 84 2.51 13.19 -4.55
C GLU A 84 1.71 12.95 -3.25
N ARG A 85 0.46 13.43 -3.19
CA ARG A 85 -0.41 13.19 -2.03
C ARG A 85 -0.75 11.72 -1.87
N LEU A 86 -1.09 11.02 -2.95
CA LEU A 86 -1.36 9.59 -2.92
C LEU A 86 -0.10 8.78 -2.55
N ASP A 87 1.07 9.15 -3.08
CA ASP A 87 2.35 8.51 -2.77
C ASP A 87 2.72 8.70 -1.27
N ARG A 88 2.23 9.78 -0.64
CA ARG A 88 2.32 10.04 0.80
C ARG A 88 1.21 9.39 1.62
N GLY A 89 0.38 8.53 1.01
CA GLY A 89 -0.67 7.77 1.70
C GLY A 89 -1.97 8.52 1.94
N TRP A 90 -2.18 9.68 1.32
CA TRP A 90 -3.47 10.38 1.44
C TRP A 90 -4.59 9.58 0.80
N SER A 91 -5.78 9.63 1.39
CA SER A 91 -6.97 9.08 0.75
C SER A 91 -7.24 9.82 -0.57
N LEU A 92 -7.80 9.14 -1.58
CA LEU A 92 -8.14 9.78 -2.86
C LEU A 92 -9.08 10.98 -2.69
N LYS A 93 -9.98 10.91 -1.71
CA LYS A 93 -10.88 12.01 -1.36
C LYS A 93 -10.08 13.23 -0.90
N ASP A 94 -9.26 13.07 0.14
CA ASP A 94 -8.51 14.18 0.74
C ASP A 94 -7.49 14.75 -0.25
N ALA A 95 -6.88 13.88 -1.05
CA ALA A 95 -5.93 14.26 -2.08
C ALA A 95 -6.57 15.13 -3.17
N LEU A 96 -7.86 14.93 -3.49
CA LEU A 96 -8.59 15.70 -4.49
C LEU A 96 -9.21 16.98 -3.94
N ILE A 97 -9.75 16.97 -2.72
CA ILE A 97 -10.52 18.12 -2.19
C ILE A 97 -9.66 19.15 -1.46
N THR A 98 -8.49 18.76 -0.95
CA THR A 98 -7.63 19.69 -0.20
C THR A 98 -6.95 20.65 -1.17
N PRO A 99 -7.11 21.98 -1.06
CA PRO A 99 -6.42 22.90 -1.94
C PRO A 99 -4.89 22.82 -1.75
N PRO A 100 -4.09 22.99 -2.80
CA PRO A 100 -2.63 23.06 -2.66
C PRO A 100 -2.26 24.34 -1.93
N ASP A 101 -1.38 24.22 -0.95
CA ASP A 101 -0.85 25.39 -0.25
C ASP A 101 0.06 26.20 -1.19
N LYS A 102 -0.45 27.34 -1.65
CA LYS A 102 0.24 28.27 -2.54
C LYS A 102 0.91 29.42 -1.80
N THR A 103 0.99 29.37 -0.46
CA THR A 103 1.63 30.45 0.30
C THR A 103 3.08 30.67 -0.18
N ARG A 104 3.31 31.88 -0.68
CA ARG A 104 4.63 32.40 -1.00
C ARG A 104 5.23 32.96 0.26
N ILE A 105 6.08 32.16 0.90
CA ILE A 105 6.84 32.59 2.07
C ILE A 105 8.18 33.11 1.60
N THR A 106 8.46 34.37 1.93
CA THR A 106 9.77 35.01 1.85
C THR A 106 10.58 34.63 3.09
N PHE A 107 11.85 34.31 2.90
CA PHE A 107 12.75 33.96 4.00
C PHE A 107 14.18 34.34 3.64
N ASP A 108 14.98 34.63 4.67
CA ASP A 108 16.39 34.98 4.50
C ASP A 108 17.23 33.71 4.30
N GLU A 109 17.82 33.58 3.11
CA GLU A 109 18.61 32.41 2.75
C GLU A 109 19.95 32.35 3.48
N GLU A 110 20.50 33.48 3.93
CA GLU A 110 21.77 33.55 4.65
C GLU A 110 21.59 33.05 6.10
N LYS A 111 20.48 33.44 6.76
CA LYS A 111 20.14 32.94 8.10
C LYS A 111 20.07 31.41 8.16
N ALA A 112 19.50 30.76 7.14
CA ALA A 112 19.45 29.30 7.08
C ALA A 112 20.86 28.67 7.05
N LYS A 113 21.76 29.28 6.28
CA LYS A 113 23.15 28.81 6.11
C LYS A 113 23.96 29.00 7.38
N GLU A 114 23.85 30.16 8.03
CA GLU A 114 24.51 30.47 9.31
C GLU A 114 24.07 29.51 10.42
N ASN A 115 22.79 29.15 10.44
CA ASN A 115 22.23 28.21 11.42
C ASN A 115 22.42 26.72 11.01
N GLY A 116 23.17 26.44 9.95
CA GLY A 116 23.53 25.08 9.55
C GLY A 116 22.34 24.22 9.07
N ILE A 117 21.25 24.84 8.60
CA ILE A 117 20.08 24.15 8.05
C ILE A 117 19.90 24.45 6.56
N SER A 118 19.26 23.54 5.82
CA SER A 118 19.02 23.77 4.40
C SER A 118 17.95 24.84 4.17
N LYS A 119 18.10 25.64 3.10
CA LYS A 119 17.09 26.63 2.67
C LYS A 119 15.69 26.00 2.52
N SER A 120 15.62 24.77 2.02
CA SER A 120 14.37 24.04 1.85
C SER A 120 13.75 23.64 3.20
N THR A 121 14.57 23.26 4.19
CA THR A 121 14.12 22.98 5.56
C THR A 121 13.52 24.23 6.21
N TYR A 122 14.26 25.35 6.20
CA TYR A 122 13.81 26.62 6.80
C TYR A 122 12.49 27.09 6.17
N LYS A 123 12.42 27.13 4.84
CA LYS A 123 11.19 27.44 4.09
C LYS A 123 10.02 26.52 4.45
N SER A 124 10.29 25.23 4.63
CA SER A 124 9.27 24.24 4.94
C SER A 124 8.75 24.36 6.37
N ARG A 125 9.58 24.81 7.32
CA ARG A 125 9.18 25.08 8.71
C ARG A 125 8.29 26.32 8.80
N LEU A 126 8.69 27.41 8.14
CA LEU A 126 7.85 28.62 8.06
C LEU A 126 6.49 28.33 7.40
N ARG A 127 6.44 27.48 6.36
CA ARG A 127 5.15 27.03 5.76
C ARG A 127 4.26 26.28 6.72
N ARG A 128 4.84 25.58 7.69
CA ARG A 128 4.09 24.88 8.74
C ARG A 128 3.72 25.81 9.89
N GLY A 129 3.96 27.11 9.78
CA GLY A 129 3.63 28.11 10.80
C GLY A 129 4.61 28.14 11.97
N TRP A 130 5.83 27.64 11.80
CA TRP A 130 6.87 27.76 12.82
C TRP A 130 7.30 29.21 12.95
N ASP A 131 7.60 29.64 14.18
CA ASP A 131 8.29 30.91 14.40
C ASP A 131 9.71 30.85 13.81
N GLU A 132 10.25 32.02 13.46
CA GLU A 132 11.53 32.12 12.76
C GLU A 132 12.70 31.54 13.56
N ASP A 133 12.71 31.76 14.89
CA ASP A 133 13.78 31.32 15.78
C ASP A 133 13.78 29.79 15.94
N ALA A 134 12.62 29.17 16.19
CA ALA A 134 12.45 27.71 16.17
C ALA A 134 12.74 27.12 14.78
N ALA A 135 12.38 27.84 13.71
CA ALA A 135 12.63 27.39 12.36
C ALA A 135 14.13 27.33 12.03
N LEU A 136 14.97 28.15 12.66
CA LEU A 136 16.42 28.22 12.48
C LEU A 136 17.20 27.35 13.49
N SER A 137 16.84 27.41 14.78
CA SER A 137 17.59 26.81 15.89
C SER A 137 17.51 25.29 15.98
N ILE A 138 16.40 24.70 15.52
CA ILE A 138 16.18 23.25 15.61
C ILE A 138 16.97 22.54 14.51
N LYS A 139 17.92 21.67 14.86
CA LYS A 139 18.72 20.94 13.86
C LYS A 139 17.90 19.84 13.14
N VAL A 140 18.30 19.50 11.91
CA VAL A 140 17.61 18.49 11.10
C VAL A 140 17.81 17.10 11.69
N GLY A 141 16.86 16.65 12.51
CA GLY A 141 16.96 15.40 13.27
C GLY A 141 16.44 15.54 14.70
N ASP A 142 16.45 16.76 15.23
CA ASP A 142 16.19 17.08 16.64
C ASP A 142 14.89 17.87 16.85
N ALA A 143 13.94 17.77 15.91
CA ALA A 143 12.66 18.46 16.04
C ALA A 143 11.92 18.02 17.33
N PRO A 144 11.49 18.95 18.20
CA PRO A 144 10.75 18.62 19.42
C PRO A 144 9.49 17.84 19.08
N TYR A 145 9.30 16.75 19.82
CA TYR A 145 8.25 15.76 19.62
C TYR A 145 6.84 16.38 19.71
N GLU A 146 6.68 17.50 20.44
CA GLU A 146 5.40 18.20 20.60
C GLU A 146 4.89 18.90 19.32
N ALA A 147 5.70 19.00 18.26
CA ALA A 147 5.35 19.70 17.01
C ALA A 147 4.85 18.80 15.87
N LEU A 148 4.72 17.48 16.08
CA LEU A 148 4.28 16.51 15.06
C LEU A 148 2.81 16.14 15.24
N LYS A 149 2.02 16.16 14.16
CA LYS A 149 0.61 15.72 14.21
C LYS A 149 0.51 14.19 14.28
N GLU A 150 -0.55 13.69 14.89
CA GLU A 150 -0.86 12.25 14.96
C GLU A 150 -0.91 11.65 13.53
N GLY A 151 -0.09 10.62 13.28
CA GLY A 151 0.10 10.02 11.94
C GLY A 151 1.35 10.49 11.18
N GLU A 152 2.11 11.46 11.66
CA GLU A 152 3.39 11.91 11.05
C GLU A 152 4.64 11.24 11.66
N TYR A 153 4.46 10.35 12.62
CA TYR A 153 5.52 9.62 13.31
C TYR A 153 5.13 8.15 13.54
N CYS A 154 6.11 7.31 13.83
CA CYS A 154 5.91 5.90 14.15
C CYS A 154 6.77 5.53 15.36
N THR A 155 6.28 4.63 16.21
CA THR A 155 7.00 4.15 17.39
C THR A 155 7.61 2.78 17.15
N ASP A 156 8.67 2.40 17.87
CA ASP A 156 9.12 1.01 17.98
C ASP A 156 8.38 0.26 19.09
N HIS A 157 8.77 -1.00 19.31
CA HIS A 157 8.21 -1.87 20.34
C HIS A 157 8.54 -1.43 21.78
N LEU A 158 9.49 -0.51 21.97
CA LEU A 158 9.86 0.07 23.26
C LEU A 158 9.18 1.43 23.49
N GLY A 159 8.29 1.84 22.58
CA GLY A 159 7.64 3.15 22.63
C GLY A 159 8.52 4.31 22.18
N LYS A 160 9.74 4.06 21.69
CA LYS A 160 10.60 5.12 21.17
C LYS A 160 10.09 5.58 19.81
N VAL A 161 10.06 6.89 19.62
CA VAL A 161 9.37 7.53 18.50
C VAL A 161 10.36 7.90 17.39
N TYR A 162 9.92 7.74 16.15
CA TYR A 162 10.68 8.03 14.94
C TYR A 162 9.83 8.83 13.97
N ARG A 163 10.43 9.83 13.33
CA ARG A 163 9.78 10.67 12.31
C ARG A 163 9.34 9.92 11.03
N SER A 164 9.78 8.68 10.84
CA SER A 164 9.37 7.85 9.70
C SER A 164 9.73 6.38 9.90
N TYR A 165 8.98 5.49 9.23
CA TYR A 165 9.26 4.06 9.15
C TYR A 165 10.69 3.77 8.71
N LYS A 166 11.24 4.59 7.80
CA LYS A 166 12.63 4.49 7.34
C LYS A 166 13.63 4.70 8.47
N LYS A 167 13.47 5.76 9.25
CA LYS A 167 14.37 6.05 10.37
C LYS A 167 14.24 5.03 11.49
N ARG A 168 13.04 4.51 11.72
CA ARG A 168 12.81 3.39 12.63
C ARG A 168 13.57 2.15 12.17
N ALA A 169 13.46 1.73 10.92
CA ALA A 169 14.17 0.56 10.39
C ALA A 169 15.71 0.73 10.44
N GLU A 170 16.22 1.90 10.03
CA GLU A 170 17.65 2.22 10.06
C GLU A 170 18.24 2.15 11.48
N ALA A 171 17.50 2.59 12.50
CA ALA A 171 17.95 2.55 13.90
C ALA A 171 18.22 1.13 14.41
N TYR A 172 17.57 0.12 13.82
CA TYR A 172 17.80 -1.29 14.12
C TYR A 172 18.67 -2.00 13.08
N GLY A 173 19.24 -1.25 12.13
CA GLY A 173 20.07 -1.79 11.05
C GLY A 173 19.29 -2.62 10.03
N GLN A 174 17.99 -2.36 9.87
CA GLN A 174 17.11 -3.04 8.91
C GLN A 174 16.83 -2.18 7.68
N LYS A 175 16.51 -2.84 6.57
CA LYS A 175 15.91 -2.19 5.40
C LYS A 175 14.41 -2.00 5.62
N VAL A 176 13.86 -0.89 5.12
CA VAL A 176 12.42 -0.56 5.26
C VAL A 176 11.54 -1.66 4.69
N ASP A 177 11.87 -2.15 3.50
CA ASP A 177 11.09 -3.19 2.81
C ASP A 177 11.09 -4.51 3.58
N VAL A 178 12.19 -4.84 4.27
CA VAL A 178 12.30 -6.03 5.10
C VAL A 178 11.38 -5.93 6.31
N VAL A 179 11.38 -4.79 7.01
CA VAL A 179 10.48 -4.55 8.13
C VAL A 179 9.02 -4.55 7.66
N TRP A 180 8.73 -3.92 6.53
CA TRP A 180 7.39 -3.92 5.93
C TRP A 180 6.90 -5.34 5.65
N HIS A 181 7.67 -6.13 4.89
CA HIS A 181 7.27 -7.47 4.51
C HIS A 181 7.06 -8.38 5.73
N ARG A 182 7.89 -8.22 6.77
CA ARG A 182 7.73 -8.97 8.03
C ARG A 182 6.41 -8.61 8.72
N LEU A 183 6.08 -7.32 8.83
CA LEU A 183 4.80 -6.87 9.40
C LEU A 183 3.62 -7.38 8.57
N GLU A 184 3.71 -7.31 7.24
CA GLU A 184 2.69 -7.83 6.32
C GLU A 184 2.49 -9.35 6.45
N TYR A 185 3.56 -10.09 6.72
CA TYR A 185 3.51 -11.52 7.06
C TYR A 185 3.22 -11.80 8.54
N GLY A 186 2.64 -10.84 9.26
CA GLY A 186 2.11 -11.03 10.61
C GLY A 186 3.15 -11.06 11.72
N TRP A 187 4.36 -10.56 11.49
CA TRP A 187 5.35 -10.44 12.57
C TRP A 187 4.95 -9.35 13.56
N CYS A 188 5.25 -9.57 14.83
CA CYS A 188 5.23 -8.49 15.81
C CYS A 188 6.34 -7.46 15.48
N LEU A 189 6.07 -6.20 15.83
CA LEU A 189 6.94 -5.06 15.54
C LEU A 189 8.36 -5.23 16.08
N GLU A 190 8.50 -5.83 17.26
CA GLU A 190 9.79 -6.14 17.86
C GLU A 190 10.64 -7.02 16.95
N LYS A 191 10.15 -8.22 16.62
CA LYS A 191 10.89 -9.18 15.79
C LYS A 191 11.15 -8.62 14.39
N ALA A 192 10.18 -7.87 13.84
CA ALA A 192 10.33 -7.24 12.53
C ALA A 192 11.55 -6.30 12.48
N LEU A 193 11.81 -5.57 13.57
CA LEU A 193 12.93 -4.63 13.71
C LEU A 193 14.24 -5.29 14.16
N THR A 194 14.21 -6.28 15.06
CA THR A 194 15.43 -6.77 15.73
C THR A 194 16.13 -7.92 15.01
N VAL A 195 15.43 -8.71 14.19
CA VAL A 195 16.02 -9.91 13.54
C VAL A 195 16.91 -9.50 12.35
N LYS A 196 18.23 -9.68 12.46
CA LYS A 196 19.21 -9.41 11.37
C LYS A 196 19.31 -10.59 10.39
N ASP A 197 19.39 -10.28 9.10
CA ASP A 197 19.07 -11.12 7.93
C ASP A 197 19.74 -12.51 7.80
N GLY A 198 19.06 -13.41 7.06
CA GLY A 198 19.65 -14.55 6.33
C GLY A 198 19.05 -15.93 6.61
N ARG A 199 18.43 -16.15 7.78
CA ARG A 199 17.82 -17.45 8.09
C ARG A 199 16.39 -17.48 7.56
N ARG A 200 15.99 -18.61 6.97
CA ARG A 200 14.59 -18.92 6.67
C ARG A 200 13.77 -18.53 7.88
N VAL A 201 12.93 -17.53 7.69
CA VAL A 201 12.03 -17.06 8.72
C VAL A 201 10.95 -18.10 8.85
N PHE A 202 10.79 -18.61 10.06
CA PHE A 202 9.65 -19.42 10.39
C PHE A 202 8.52 -18.51 10.92
N CYS A 203 7.29 -18.69 10.46
CA CYS A 203 6.14 -18.17 11.17
C CYS A 203 5.75 -19.13 12.30
N THR A 204 5.01 -18.63 13.29
CA THR A 204 4.51 -19.44 14.39
C THR A 204 2.99 -19.42 14.45
N ASP A 205 2.38 -20.54 14.87
CA ASP A 205 0.96 -20.57 15.23
C ASP A 205 0.71 -20.05 16.66
N HIS A 206 -0.55 -20.11 17.08
CA HIS A 206 -1.00 -19.71 18.43
C HIS A 206 -0.42 -20.57 19.56
N LYS A 207 0.27 -21.67 19.25
CA LYS A 207 0.97 -22.57 20.19
C LYS A 207 2.50 -22.45 20.06
N GLU A 208 2.98 -21.46 19.33
CA GLU A 208 4.40 -21.21 19.04
C GLU A 208 5.09 -22.30 18.19
N ASN A 209 4.35 -23.19 17.53
CA ASN A 209 4.93 -24.15 16.60
C ASN A 209 5.47 -23.43 15.36
N LYS A 210 6.66 -23.82 14.88
CA LYS A 210 7.36 -23.15 13.79
C LYS A 210 7.06 -23.77 12.43
N TYR A 211 6.69 -22.95 11.45
CA TYR A 211 6.41 -23.34 10.07
C TYR A 211 7.27 -22.51 9.10
N LYS A 212 7.67 -23.08 7.97
CA LYS A 212 8.51 -22.38 6.97
C LYS A 212 7.74 -21.30 6.22
N SER A 213 6.40 -21.35 6.24
CA SER A 213 5.53 -20.34 5.63
C SER A 213 4.14 -20.32 6.26
N ILE A 214 3.43 -19.20 6.11
CA ILE A 214 2.01 -19.10 6.50
C ILE A 214 1.17 -20.15 5.75
N THR A 215 1.50 -20.47 4.50
CA THR A 215 0.81 -21.53 3.74
C THR A 215 0.92 -22.87 4.46
N GLU A 216 2.13 -23.29 4.84
CA GLU A 216 2.37 -24.56 5.55
C GLU A 216 1.66 -24.60 6.91
N MET A 217 1.64 -23.47 7.63
CA MET A 217 0.85 -23.33 8.86
C MET A 217 -0.64 -23.53 8.57
N CYS A 218 -1.20 -22.79 7.62
CA CYS A 218 -2.61 -22.88 7.27
C CYS A 218 -3.01 -24.29 6.80
N ASP A 219 -2.18 -24.95 5.99
CA ASP A 219 -2.39 -26.32 5.52
C ASP A 219 -2.45 -27.31 6.69
N THR A 220 -1.63 -27.12 7.73
CA THR A 220 -1.63 -27.95 8.96
C THR A 220 -2.96 -27.84 9.71
N TYR A 221 -3.62 -26.69 9.65
CA TYR A 221 -4.92 -26.45 10.29
C TYR A 221 -6.10 -26.65 9.34
N GLY A 222 -5.88 -27.12 8.11
CA GLY A 222 -6.94 -27.38 7.13
C GLY A 222 -7.62 -26.11 6.61
N ILE A 223 -6.99 -24.94 6.72
CA ILE A 223 -7.54 -23.67 6.26
C ILE A 223 -6.76 -23.12 5.06
N LYS A 224 -7.46 -22.50 4.11
CA LYS A 224 -6.80 -21.79 3.00
C LYS A 224 -6.11 -20.52 3.49
N ARG A 225 -4.87 -20.27 3.04
CA ARG A 225 -4.10 -19.06 3.35
C ARG A 225 -4.88 -17.76 3.17
N ASP A 226 -5.61 -17.60 2.07
CA ASP A 226 -6.37 -16.38 1.79
C ASP A 226 -7.49 -16.15 2.81
N VAL A 227 -8.08 -17.21 3.34
CA VAL A 227 -9.10 -17.13 4.40
C VAL A 227 -8.45 -16.70 5.71
N TYR A 228 -7.32 -17.29 6.06
CA TYR A 228 -6.54 -16.88 7.23
C TYR A 228 -6.18 -15.39 7.17
N ILE A 229 -5.64 -14.91 6.06
CA ILE A 229 -5.28 -13.48 5.88
C ILE A 229 -6.50 -12.59 6.08
N LYS A 230 -7.62 -12.87 5.39
CA LYS A 230 -8.87 -12.09 5.53
C LYS A 230 -9.39 -12.05 6.95
N ARG A 231 -9.27 -13.16 7.70
CA ARG A 231 -9.69 -13.23 9.10
C ARG A 231 -8.81 -12.34 9.98
N ILE A 232 -7.49 -12.37 9.81
CA ILE A 232 -6.58 -11.49 10.53
C ILE A 232 -6.89 -10.00 10.21
N GLU A 233 -7.09 -9.66 8.94
CA GLU A 233 -7.49 -8.30 8.52
C GLU A 233 -8.85 -7.86 9.10
N SER A 234 -9.75 -8.81 9.34
CA SER A 234 -11.07 -8.58 9.95
C SER A 234 -11.03 -8.62 11.49
N GLY A 235 -9.83 -8.66 12.10
CA GLY A 235 -9.66 -8.59 13.55
C GLY A 235 -9.86 -9.90 14.31
N TYR A 236 -9.71 -11.05 13.63
CA TYR A 236 -9.64 -12.36 14.32
C TYR A 236 -8.31 -12.49 15.05
N THR A 237 -8.31 -13.15 16.21
CA THR A 237 -7.06 -13.62 16.81
C THR A 237 -6.43 -14.72 15.94
N GLN A 238 -5.13 -14.98 16.09
CA GLN A 238 -4.47 -16.05 15.32
C GLN A 238 -5.07 -17.43 15.62
N GLU A 239 -5.48 -17.67 16.87
CA GLU A 239 -6.17 -18.90 17.27
C GLU A 239 -7.53 -19.02 16.59
N GLU A 240 -8.38 -17.98 16.67
CA GLU A 240 -9.67 -17.93 15.97
C GLU A 240 -9.51 -18.13 14.46
N ALA A 241 -8.53 -17.45 13.87
CA ALA A 241 -8.29 -17.48 12.44
C ALA A 241 -7.93 -18.88 11.94
N LEU A 242 -7.20 -19.66 12.75
CA LEU A 242 -6.77 -21.03 12.42
C LEU A 242 -7.81 -22.09 12.79
N LEU A 243 -8.57 -21.91 13.88
CA LEU A 243 -9.44 -22.95 14.45
C LEU A 243 -10.92 -22.81 14.12
N ILE A 244 -11.43 -21.62 13.77
CA ILE A 244 -12.85 -21.47 13.44
C ILE A 244 -13.14 -22.11 12.05
N PRO A 245 -14.13 -23.00 11.91
CA PRO A 245 -14.48 -23.59 10.60
C PRO A 245 -14.92 -22.54 9.57
N THR A 246 -14.79 -22.86 8.28
CA THR A 246 -15.18 -21.95 7.19
C THR A 246 -16.60 -22.18 6.66
N GLY A 247 -17.21 -23.32 7.03
CA GLY A 247 -18.58 -23.66 6.66
C GLY A 247 -19.61 -22.71 7.26
N LYS A 248 -20.61 -22.32 6.47
CA LYS A 248 -21.67 -21.40 6.90
C LYS A 248 -22.57 -21.98 7.99
N GLU A 249 -22.56 -23.30 8.12
CA GLU A 249 -23.25 -24.12 9.11
C GLU A 249 -22.61 -24.05 10.51
N PHE A 250 -21.40 -23.50 10.64
CA PHE A 250 -20.70 -23.38 11.92
C PHE A 250 -20.59 -21.94 12.45
N LEU A 251 -20.94 -20.95 11.62
CA LEU A 251 -20.76 -19.54 11.93
C LEU A 251 -22.07 -18.93 12.45
N CYS A 252 -22.04 -18.35 13.66
CA CYS A 252 -23.15 -17.54 14.16
C CYS A 252 -23.45 -16.41 13.19
N LYS A 253 -24.73 -16.24 12.85
CA LYS A 253 -25.21 -15.15 12.01
C LYS A 253 -26.11 -14.24 12.81
N HIS A 254 -25.87 -12.94 12.74
CA HIS A 254 -26.83 -11.99 13.26
C HIS A 254 -28.07 -11.93 12.36
N HIS A 255 -29.25 -11.81 12.96
CA HIS A 255 -30.51 -11.57 12.25
C HIS A 255 -31.20 -10.26 12.68
N GLY A 256 -30.57 -9.47 13.56
CA GLY A 256 -31.05 -8.14 13.90
C GLY A 256 -30.08 -7.37 14.80
N LYS A 257 -30.09 -6.04 14.72
CA LYS A 257 -29.41 -5.17 15.70
C LYS A 257 -30.19 -5.26 17.01
N ALA A 258 -29.50 -5.54 18.11
CA ALA A 258 -30.08 -5.55 19.45
C ALA A 258 -30.01 -4.15 20.06
N PHE A 259 -28.79 -3.69 20.35
CA PHE A 259 -28.54 -2.35 20.87
C PHE A 259 -27.09 -1.94 20.60
N GLU A 260 -26.74 -0.73 21.00
CA GLU A 260 -25.39 -0.18 20.92
C GLU A 260 -25.02 0.37 22.28
N MET A 261 -23.83 0.02 22.78
CA MET A 261 -23.33 0.43 24.08
C MET A 261 -21.85 0.79 23.92
N ASP A 262 -21.47 1.99 24.35
CA ASP A 262 -20.10 2.50 24.26
C ASP A 262 -19.48 2.42 22.84
N GLY A 263 -20.31 2.63 21.81
CA GLY A 263 -19.91 2.54 20.39
C GLY A 263 -19.70 1.12 19.89
N ILE A 264 -20.02 0.11 20.70
CA ILE A 264 -19.96 -1.30 20.34
C ILE A 264 -21.36 -1.79 19.99
N MET A 265 -21.47 -2.43 18.84
CA MET A 265 -22.72 -2.92 18.27
C MET A 265 -23.00 -4.35 18.72
N TYR A 266 -24.16 -4.56 19.33
CA TYR A 266 -24.68 -5.87 19.74
C TYR A 266 -25.78 -6.34 18.81
N TYR A 267 -25.80 -7.65 18.56
CA TYR A 267 -26.72 -8.26 17.60
C TYR A 267 -27.40 -9.50 18.19
N TYR A 268 -28.66 -9.70 17.83
CA TYR A 268 -29.34 -10.97 18.04
C TYR A 268 -28.79 -12.00 17.07
N CYS A 269 -28.37 -13.15 17.59
CA CYS A 269 -27.86 -14.26 16.82
C CYS A 269 -28.32 -15.59 17.41
N GLU A 270 -28.51 -16.57 16.52
CA GLU A 270 -28.76 -17.96 16.90
C GLU A 270 -27.48 -18.74 16.58
N CYS A 271 -26.96 -19.47 17.58
CA CYS A 271 -25.82 -20.32 17.34
C CYS A 271 -26.24 -21.58 16.58
N PRO A 272 -25.66 -21.87 15.41
CA PRO A 272 -26.05 -23.04 14.64
C PRO A 272 -25.61 -24.37 15.28
N ILE A 273 -24.72 -24.33 16.29
CA ILE A 273 -24.17 -25.50 16.98
C ILE A 273 -25.02 -25.86 18.21
N CYS A 274 -25.17 -24.95 19.19
CA CYS A 274 -25.98 -25.22 20.40
C CYS A 274 -27.47 -24.89 20.26
N LYS A 275 -27.90 -24.19 19.19
CA LYS A 275 -29.28 -23.73 18.98
C LYS A 275 -29.79 -22.75 20.04
N GLU A 276 -28.89 -22.12 20.79
CA GLU A 276 -29.24 -21.08 21.74
C GLU A 276 -29.24 -19.70 21.05
N GLU A 277 -30.16 -18.85 21.51
CA GLU A 277 -30.19 -17.43 21.13
C GLU A 277 -29.27 -16.63 22.05
N HIS A 278 -28.49 -15.74 21.43
CA HIS A 278 -27.55 -14.89 22.13
C HIS A 278 -27.62 -13.44 21.63
N VAL A 279 -27.19 -12.54 22.49
CA VAL A 279 -26.91 -11.14 22.12
C VAL A 279 -25.41 -10.95 22.20
N PHE A 280 -24.77 -10.91 21.03
CA PHE A 280 -23.31 -10.87 20.92
C PHE A 280 -22.85 -9.74 19.99
N THR A 281 -21.65 -9.25 20.26
CA THR A 281 -20.80 -8.55 19.30
C THR A 281 -20.21 -9.53 18.30
N GLU A 282 -19.67 -9.04 17.18
CA GLU A 282 -18.97 -9.91 16.21
C GLU A 282 -17.78 -10.64 16.85
N ALA A 283 -17.09 -10.03 17.80
CA ALA A 283 -15.98 -10.66 18.51
C ALA A 283 -16.47 -11.77 19.45
N GLU A 284 -17.56 -11.54 20.19
CA GLU A 284 -18.17 -12.55 21.05
C GLU A 284 -18.73 -13.73 20.25
N MET A 285 -19.30 -13.49 19.06
CA MET A 285 -19.72 -14.58 18.15
C MET A 285 -18.55 -15.48 17.75
N ARG A 286 -17.38 -14.89 17.45
CA ARG A 286 -16.16 -15.65 17.12
C ARG A 286 -15.68 -16.46 18.32
N SER A 287 -15.57 -15.83 19.49
CA SER A 287 -15.16 -16.48 20.74
C SER A 287 -16.09 -17.64 21.13
N HIS A 288 -17.40 -17.44 20.99
CA HIS A 288 -18.41 -18.47 21.22
C HIS A 288 -18.26 -19.65 20.24
N THR A 289 -18.09 -19.36 18.94
CA THR A 289 -17.83 -20.41 17.94
C THR A 289 -16.55 -21.19 18.27
N LEU A 290 -15.49 -20.50 18.68
CA LEU A 290 -14.23 -21.12 19.09
C LEU A 290 -14.40 -22.02 20.32
N MET A 291 -15.29 -21.68 21.26
CA MET A 291 -15.60 -22.51 22.42
C MET A 291 -16.13 -23.89 22.01
N HIS A 292 -17.04 -23.95 21.03
CA HIS A 292 -17.56 -25.23 20.50
C HIS A 292 -16.46 -26.08 19.86
N VAL A 293 -15.54 -25.45 19.13
CA VAL A 293 -14.37 -26.13 18.54
C VAL A 293 -13.48 -26.71 19.64
N LYS A 294 -13.22 -25.94 20.71
CA LYS A 294 -12.41 -26.39 21.86
C LYS A 294 -13.08 -27.53 22.64
N ASN A 295 -14.41 -27.50 22.76
CA ASN A 295 -15.20 -28.54 23.39
C ASN A 295 -15.37 -29.80 22.51
N LYS A 296 -14.81 -29.83 21.30
CA LYS A 296 -14.93 -30.92 20.31
C LYS A 296 -16.36 -31.19 19.84
N GLU A 297 -17.23 -30.20 19.96
CA GLU A 297 -18.60 -30.25 19.43
C GLU A 297 -18.61 -30.05 17.91
N VAL A 298 -17.51 -29.53 17.36
CA VAL A 298 -17.25 -29.40 15.92
C VAL A 298 -15.90 -30.03 15.58
N ARG A 299 -15.84 -30.83 14.51
CA ARG A 299 -14.60 -31.38 13.96
C ARG A 299 -14.15 -30.56 12.75
N LEU A 300 -12.86 -30.22 12.72
CA LEU A 300 -12.18 -29.59 11.58
C LEU A 300 -11.96 -30.59 10.44
#